data_AF-A0A2P1QPQ3-F1
#
_entry.id   AF-A0A2P1QPQ3-F1
#
_cell.length_a   1.000
_cell.length_b   1.000
_cell.length_c   1.000
_cell.angle_alpha   90.00
_cell.angle_beta   90.00
_cell.angle_gamma   90.00
#
_symmetry.space_group_name_H-M   'P 1'
#
loop_
_entity.id
_entity.type
_entity.pdbx_description
1 polymer ?
#
loop_
_entity_poly.entity_id
_entity_poly.type
_entity_poly.pdbx_seq_one_letter_code
_entity_poly.pdbx_strand_id
1 'polypeptide(L)'
;MTLFDRMASFVDRFREKGVSVALSPNISKTFNQTKTEIMDFMADVKPDYPLDMIPILSKLALINPDFNQSLKRTIFLMNTGFDWELEGASQTVIDAARREIDDWFDTHPGITNKLIRQTAIMGVISAEAVPSFELDSIETVQLIPVSKVRFRKEKIEGKNGLVRYRFAPHQILENGSSLPLNPEIYTYEALETEEDNPYGIPPAIAAIRSMFTQGRGMENVEKSTKKWGLLGFLSVILSKFRPDPGTDLKNISRLQKEYLRSAAKDIEKAVESGLLVGSDGTKIDHHAITSEKSSGLRDVMQIIEEQLSSGMDTDLFILGRPTSVTETYAKVSSKLFLMKGENLRHPTKRFLEKTMTLHLRMKGFRFTRLNASWKPGRSLNPDEDALARKTNEEAENIRTQRLISLYNEGVIDLDMLAGLHGYEKATSPRDSKNALGAILRLSGIDPLSQEGKRLVNTYEHLFKRNEGGSKNDSQDDFETTDENLDNLIEFRKKLEKKNGTRTDVAPIRGRKH
;
A
#
# COMPACT_ATOMS: atom_id res chain seq x y z
N MET A 1 28.10 15.88 38.29
CA MET A 1 28.62 14.53 38.03
C MET A 1 28.77 14.40 36.54
N THR A 2 30.00 14.38 36.03
CA THR A 2 30.26 14.52 34.59
C THR A 2 30.05 13.19 33.87
N LEU A 3 29.84 13.22 32.55
CA LEU A 3 29.66 12.02 31.72
C LEU A 3 30.82 11.01 31.89
N PHE A 4 32.02 11.52 32.20
CA PHE A 4 33.22 10.74 32.54
C PHE A 4 33.04 9.89 33.81
N ASP A 5 32.40 10.41 34.86
CA ASP A 5 32.17 9.68 36.12
C ASP A 5 31.21 8.50 35.94
N ARG A 6 30.24 8.62 35.03
CA ARG A 6 29.31 7.53 34.69
C ARG A 6 29.95 6.45 33.82
N MET A 7 30.93 6.80 32.98
CA MET A 7 31.65 5.83 32.16
C MET A 7 32.66 5.00 32.96
N ALA A 8 33.35 5.60 33.93
CA ALA A 8 34.23 4.86 34.85
C ALA A 8 33.45 3.79 35.64
N SER A 9 32.27 4.16 36.15
CA SER A 9 31.32 3.29 36.86
C SER A 9 30.79 2.11 36.02
N PHE A 10 30.75 2.23 34.69
CA PHE A 10 30.27 1.16 33.82
C PHE A 10 31.38 0.15 33.52
N VAL A 11 32.62 0.61 33.34
CA VAL A 11 33.79 -0.24 33.07
C VAL A 11 34.21 -1.03 34.32
N ASP A 12 34.15 -0.44 35.51
CA ASP A 12 34.46 -1.15 36.76
C ASP A 12 33.49 -2.31 37.04
N ARG A 13 32.21 -2.15 36.66
CA ARG A 13 31.21 -3.23 36.78
C ARG A 13 31.47 -4.44 35.87
N PHE A 14 32.22 -4.27 34.78
CA PHE A 14 32.66 -5.37 33.93
C PHE A 14 33.95 -6.05 34.41
N ARG A 15 34.71 -5.39 35.29
CA ARG A 15 35.93 -5.96 35.91
C ARG A 15 35.63 -6.81 37.14
N GLU A 16 34.58 -6.49 37.90
CA GLU A 16 34.25 -7.18 39.16
C GLU A 16 33.64 -8.58 38.98
N LYS A 17 33.04 -8.89 37.83
CA LYS A 17 32.54 -10.24 37.54
C LYS A 17 33.58 -10.98 36.70
N GLY A 18 34.40 -11.80 37.36
CA GLY A 18 35.46 -12.62 36.78
C GLY A 18 35.00 -13.62 35.70
N VAL A 19 34.49 -13.11 34.58
CA VAL A 19 34.21 -13.86 33.37
C VAL A 19 35.44 -13.73 32.47
N SER A 20 36.30 -14.75 32.53
CA SER A 20 37.43 -14.89 31.62
C SER A 20 36.91 -15.21 30.21
N VAL A 21 36.73 -14.19 29.38
CA VAL A 21 36.56 -14.38 27.94
C VAL A 21 37.95 -14.63 27.34
N ALA A 22 38.20 -15.85 26.89
CA ALA A 22 39.42 -16.20 26.16
C ALA A 22 39.43 -15.42 24.83
N LEU A 23 40.24 -14.37 24.77
CA LEU A 23 40.50 -13.60 23.56
C LEU A 23 41.63 -14.29 22.78
N SER A 24 41.34 -14.64 21.53
CA SER A 24 42.32 -15.08 20.52
C SER A 24 43.45 -14.05 20.39
N PRO A 25 44.72 -14.46 20.25
CA PRO A 25 45.84 -13.53 20.16
C PRO A 25 45.96 -13.04 18.73
N ASN A 26 45.29 -11.95 18.39
CA ASN A 26 45.77 -11.08 17.31
C ASN A 26 45.20 -9.67 17.39
N ILE A 27 46.13 -8.72 17.50
CA ILE A 27 46.02 -7.27 17.32
C ILE A 27 45.27 -6.55 18.44
N SER A 28 46.03 -5.96 19.37
CA SER A 28 45.53 -4.95 20.31
C SER A 28 45.06 -3.74 19.51
N LYS A 29 43.76 -3.68 19.19
CA LYS A 29 43.15 -2.47 18.64
C LYS A 29 43.34 -1.33 19.65
N THR A 30 43.90 -0.22 19.19
CA THR A 30 44.19 0.96 20.03
C THR A 30 42.88 1.55 20.55
N PHE A 31 42.85 2.10 21.76
CA PHE A 31 41.68 2.71 22.41
C PHE A 31 40.89 3.68 21.50
N ASN A 32 41.57 4.40 20.62
CA ASN A 32 40.94 5.28 19.63
C ASN A 32 40.14 4.53 18.56
N GLN A 33 40.61 3.36 18.10
CA GLN A 33 39.85 2.51 17.17
C GLN A 33 38.62 1.93 17.85
N THR A 34 38.75 1.51 19.11
CA THR A 34 37.61 1.04 19.93
C THR A 34 36.60 2.17 20.19
N LYS A 35 37.07 3.41 20.39
CA LYS A 35 36.20 4.59 20.56
C LYS A 35 35.43 4.92 19.27
N THR A 36 36.07 4.85 18.10
CA THR A 36 35.39 5.06 16.82
C THR A 36 34.36 3.95 16.56
N GLU A 37 34.71 2.69 16.80
CA GLU A 37 33.78 1.56 16.67
C GLU A 37 32.58 1.69 17.64
N ILE A 38 32.80 2.17 18.87
CA ILE A 38 31.73 2.44 19.84
C ILE A 38 30.87 3.63 19.40
N MET A 39 31.47 4.71 18.88
CA MET A 39 30.72 5.87 18.38
C MET A 39 29.91 5.51 17.13
N ASP A 40 30.45 4.69 16.23
CA ASP A 40 29.74 4.19 15.05
C ASP A 40 28.59 3.26 15.45
N PHE A 41 28.80 2.37 16.43
CA PHE A 41 27.73 1.54 16.99
C PHE A 41 26.63 2.34 17.70
N MET A 42 26.99 3.48 18.32
CA MET A 42 26.04 4.40 18.94
C MET A 42 25.33 5.31 17.92
N ALA A 43 25.88 5.46 16.70
CA ALA A 43 25.26 6.19 15.60
C ALA A 43 24.23 5.36 14.83
N ASP A 44 24.34 4.02 14.89
CA ASP A 44 23.36 3.10 14.33
C ASP A 44 22.06 3.17 15.13
N VAL A 45 20.97 3.46 14.43
CA VAL A 45 19.63 3.54 15.03
C VAL A 45 19.07 2.13 15.14
N LYS A 46 18.48 1.82 16.30
CA LYS A 46 17.84 0.52 16.56
C LYS A 46 16.32 0.67 16.58
N PRO A 47 15.58 -0.29 16.02
CA PRO A 47 14.13 -0.33 16.13
C PRO A 47 13.71 -0.74 17.54
N ASP A 48 12.50 -0.32 17.92
CA ASP A 48 11.89 -0.65 19.22
C ASP A 48 11.31 -2.07 19.28
N TYR A 49 11.37 -2.78 18.15
CA TYR A 49 10.99 -4.19 18.06
C TYR A 49 12.14 -5.04 17.49
N PRO A 50 12.17 -6.37 17.78
CA PRO A 50 13.23 -7.23 17.25
C PRO A 50 13.12 -7.37 15.71
N LEU A 51 14.14 -6.91 14.97
CA LEU A 51 14.16 -6.98 13.49
C LEU A 51 14.05 -8.41 12.95
N ASP A 52 14.43 -9.40 13.74
CA ASP A 52 14.30 -10.82 13.37
C ASP A 52 12.83 -11.25 13.19
N MET A 53 11.88 -10.44 13.67
CA MET A 53 10.44 -10.64 13.43
C MET A 53 10.04 -10.36 11.98
N ILE A 54 10.78 -9.52 11.25
CA ILE A 54 10.47 -9.14 9.86
C ILE A 54 10.48 -10.38 8.93
N PRO A 55 11.53 -11.22 8.89
CA PRO A 55 11.51 -12.48 8.14
C PRO A 55 10.43 -13.46 8.62
N ILE A 56 10.13 -13.49 9.92
CA ILE A 56 9.10 -14.37 10.49
C ILE A 56 7.72 -13.98 9.98
N LEU A 57 7.37 -12.69 10.00
CA LEU A 57 6.13 -12.15 9.45
C LEU A 57 5.96 -12.50 7.98
N SER A 58 7.02 -12.39 7.17
CA SER A 58 6.98 -12.85 5.77
C SER A 58 6.57 -14.31 5.61
N LYS A 59 7.10 -15.19 6.46
CA LYS A 59 6.78 -16.62 6.43
C LYS A 59 5.35 -16.86 6.93
N LEU A 60 4.96 -16.24 8.04
CA LEU A 60 3.61 -16.34 8.61
C LEU A 60 2.55 -15.87 7.61
N ALA A 61 2.81 -14.79 6.87
CA ALA A 61 1.92 -14.28 5.83
C ALA A 61 1.66 -15.30 4.69
N LEU A 62 2.54 -16.29 4.52
CA LEU A 62 2.39 -17.36 3.54
C LEU A 62 1.69 -18.59 4.11
N ILE A 63 2.01 -18.96 5.36
CA ILE A 63 1.59 -20.25 5.95
C ILE A 63 0.37 -20.16 6.87
N ASN A 64 0.16 -19.02 7.53
CA ASN A 64 -0.99 -18.83 8.42
C ASN A 64 -2.22 -18.50 7.55
N PRO A 65 -3.30 -19.28 7.62
CA PRO A 65 -4.45 -19.12 6.73
C PRO A 65 -5.14 -17.76 6.90
N ASP A 66 -5.31 -17.29 8.14
CA ASP A 66 -6.03 -16.06 8.45
C ASP A 66 -5.22 -14.84 8.03
N PHE A 67 -3.91 -14.85 8.29
CA PHE A 67 -3.01 -13.80 7.83
C PHE A 67 -2.93 -13.76 6.31
N ASN A 68 -2.78 -14.90 5.66
CA ASN A 68 -2.74 -14.98 4.20
C ASN A 68 -4.04 -14.46 3.56
N GLN A 69 -5.18 -14.79 4.15
CA GLN A 69 -6.49 -14.37 3.68
C GLN A 69 -6.69 -12.86 3.85
N SER A 70 -6.38 -12.30 5.03
CA SER A 70 -6.41 -10.84 5.26
C SER A 70 -5.48 -10.10 4.30
N LEU A 71 -4.26 -10.61 4.12
CA LEU A 71 -3.28 -10.03 3.20
C LEU A 71 -3.79 -10.02 1.75
N LYS A 72 -4.33 -11.13 1.26
CA LYS A 72 -4.90 -11.22 -0.10
C LYS A 72 -6.05 -10.22 -0.28
N ARG A 73 -6.99 -10.18 0.67
CA ARG A 73 -8.10 -9.22 0.66
C ARG A 73 -7.59 -7.79 0.62
N THR A 74 -6.61 -7.46 1.44
CA THR A 74 -5.96 -6.15 1.46
C THR A 74 -5.36 -5.82 0.10
N ILE A 75 -4.53 -6.71 -0.49
CA ILE A 75 -3.90 -6.44 -1.79
C ILE A 75 -4.94 -6.19 -2.89
N PHE A 76 -5.96 -7.04 -3.00
CA PHE A 76 -6.94 -6.95 -4.08
C PHE A 76 -7.95 -5.82 -3.92
N LEU A 77 -8.34 -5.48 -2.69
CA LEU A 77 -9.27 -4.38 -2.43
C LEU A 77 -8.56 -3.02 -2.40
N MET A 78 -7.26 -3.01 -2.06
CA MET A 78 -6.48 -1.77 -1.98
C MET A 78 -5.87 -1.33 -3.29
N ASN A 79 -5.69 -2.24 -4.26
CA ASN A 79 -5.30 -1.83 -5.59
C ASN A 79 -6.52 -1.46 -6.44
N THR A 80 -6.89 -0.18 -6.45
CA THR A 80 -7.95 0.35 -7.32
C THR A 80 -7.43 0.91 -8.64
N GLY A 81 -6.10 0.95 -8.82
CA GLY A 81 -5.44 1.68 -9.90
C GLY A 81 -5.27 3.17 -9.61
N PHE A 82 -4.54 3.85 -10.49
CA PHE A 82 -4.22 5.27 -10.36
C PHE A 82 -4.84 6.11 -11.47
N ASP A 83 -5.20 7.33 -11.12
CA ASP A 83 -5.36 8.44 -12.05
C ASP A 83 -4.17 9.39 -11.89
N TRP A 84 -3.59 9.81 -13.02
CA TRP A 84 -2.37 10.61 -13.05
C TRP A 84 -2.67 12.03 -13.53
N GLU A 85 -2.28 13.02 -12.73
CA GLU A 85 -2.45 14.44 -13.00
C GLU A 85 -1.08 15.10 -13.16
N LEU A 86 -0.92 15.81 -14.28
CA LEU A 86 0.31 16.54 -14.60
C LEU A 86 0.02 18.04 -14.60
N GLU A 87 0.81 18.79 -13.84
CA GLU A 87 0.72 20.26 -13.77
C GLU A 87 1.80 20.91 -14.63
N GLY A 88 1.45 22.03 -15.29
CA GLY A 88 2.42 22.86 -16.03
C GLY A 88 2.86 22.29 -17.38
N ALA A 89 2.07 21.41 -17.99
CA ALA A 89 2.29 20.85 -19.32
C ALA A 89 1.09 21.10 -20.24
N SER A 90 1.30 21.11 -21.56
CA SER A 90 0.19 21.18 -22.52
C SER A 90 -0.60 19.88 -22.54
N GLN A 91 -1.89 19.92 -22.90
CA GLN A 91 -2.75 18.73 -22.93
C GLN A 91 -2.15 17.58 -23.78
N THR A 92 -1.50 17.91 -24.90
CA THR A 92 -0.80 16.93 -25.75
C THR A 92 0.33 16.20 -25.04
N VAL A 93 1.10 16.91 -24.20
CA VAL A 93 2.18 16.35 -23.39
C VAL A 93 1.62 15.52 -22.24
N ILE A 94 0.51 15.98 -21.64
CA ILE A 94 -0.21 15.23 -20.60
C ILE A 94 -0.70 13.89 -21.14
N ASP A 95 -1.35 13.89 -22.30
CA ASP A 95 -1.89 12.66 -22.91
C ASP A 95 -0.77 11.69 -23.31
N ALA A 96 0.35 12.21 -23.82
CA ALA A 96 1.53 11.40 -24.15
C ALA A 96 2.19 10.81 -22.89
N ALA A 97 2.34 11.60 -21.83
CA ALA A 97 2.90 11.14 -20.56
C ALA A 97 2.02 10.08 -19.90
N ARG A 98 0.69 10.23 -19.96
CA ARG A 98 -0.25 9.22 -19.44
C ARG A 98 -0.10 7.89 -20.17
N ARG A 99 0.00 7.91 -21.50
CA ARG A 99 0.26 6.69 -22.29
C ARG A 99 1.58 6.04 -21.92
N GLU A 100 2.64 6.83 -21.74
CA GLU A 100 3.94 6.30 -21.29
C GLU A 100 3.83 5.62 -19.92
N ILE A 101 3.10 6.22 -18.98
CA ILE A 101 2.86 5.61 -17.66
C ILE A 101 2.09 4.28 -17.82
N ASP A 102 1.03 4.26 -18.62
CA ASP A 102 0.23 3.06 -18.85
C ASP A 102 1.08 1.94 -19.49
N ASP A 103 1.87 2.26 -20.52
CA ASP A 103 2.81 1.33 -21.17
C ASP A 103 3.85 0.79 -20.16
N TRP A 104 4.34 1.63 -19.25
CA TRP A 104 5.24 1.20 -18.19
C TRP A 104 4.59 0.21 -17.22
N PHE A 105 3.33 0.44 -16.82
CA PHE A 105 2.61 -0.50 -15.96
C PHE A 105 2.29 -1.82 -16.67
N ASP A 106 2.04 -1.79 -17.98
CA ASP A 106 1.82 -2.99 -18.79
C ASP A 106 3.07 -3.86 -18.90
N THR A 107 4.25 -3.24 -18.96
CA THR A 107 5.55 -3.96 -18.90
C THR A 107 5.92 -4.41 -17.49
N HIS A 108 5.28 -3.86 -16.46
CA HIS A 108 5.51 -4.16 -15.04
C HIS A 108 4.27 -4.72 -14.32
N PRO A 109 3.67 -5.82 -14.81
CA PRO A 109 2.41 -6.31 -14.29
C PRO A 109 2.52 -6.69 -12.80
N GLY A 110 1.56 -6.19 -12.02
CA GLY A 110 1.46 -6.49 -10.59
C GLY A 110 2.47 -5.76 -9.70
N ILE A 111 3.22 -4.77 -10.21
CA ILE A 111 4.15 -3.99 -9.38
C ILE A 111 3.45 -3.31 -8.20
N THR A 112 2.29 -2.70 -8.43
CA THR A 112 1.46 -2.09 -7.37
C THR A 112 1.08 -3.11 -6.30
N ASN A 113 0.72 -4.34 -6.68
CA ASN A 113 0.41 -5.40 -5.73
C ASN A 113 1.64 -5.82 -4.92
N LYS A 114 2.83 -5.86 -5.53
CA LYS A 114 4.09 -6.17 -4.82
C LYS A 114 4.41 -5.09 -3.77
N LEU A 115 4.22 -3.82 -4.12
CA LEU A 115 4.44 -2.67 -3.22
C LEU A 115 3.44 -2.64 -2.07
N ILE A 116 2.14 -2.80 -2.36
CA ILE A 116 1.09 -2.92 -1.34
C ILE A 116 1.37 -4.11 -0.42
N ARG A 117 1.79 -5.26 -0.98
CA ARG A 117 2.14 -6.44 -0.20
C ARG A 117 3.29 -6.17 0.78
N GLN A 118 4.34 -5.48 0.35
CA GLN A 118 5.45 -5.14 1.25
C GLN A 118 4.97 -4.24 2.39
N THR A 119 4.17 -3.22 2.06
CA THR A 119 3.58 -2.31 3.04
C THR A 119 2.68 -3.05 4.04
N ALA A 120 1.80 -3.93 3.56
CA ALA A 120 0.84 -4.64 4.40
C ALA A 120 1.48 -5.62 5.39
N ILE A 121 2.63 -6.20 5.05
CA ILE A 121 3.32 -7.15 5.93
C ILE A 121 4.35 -6.45 6.80
N MET A 122 5.10 -5.51 6.23
CA MET A 122 6.28 -4.91 6.87
C MET A 122 6.02 -3.53 7.47
N GLY A 123 4.88 -2.92 7.17
CA GLY A 123 4.56 -1.54 7.56
C GLY A 123 5.37 -0.50 6.80
N VAL A 124 6.02 -0.88 5.69
CA VAL A 124 6.95 -0.01 4.99
C VAL A 124 7.14 -0.44 3.54
N ILE A 125 7.38 0.54 2.67
CA ILE A 125 8.00 0.32 1.36
C ILE A 125 9.49 0.58 1.45
N SER A 126 10.25 -0.41 1.01
CA SER A 126 11.69 -0.32 0.83
C SER A 126 11.99 -0.80 -0.58
N ALA A 127 12.13 0.15 -1.50
CA ALA A 127 12.23 -0.11 -2.92
C ALA A 127 13.10 0.92 -3.64
N GLU A 128 13.75 0.48 -4.72
CA GLU A 128 14.60 1.28 -5.58
C GLU A 128 14.05 1.28 -7.00
N ALA A 129 13.92 2.47 -7.58
CA ALA A 129 13.64 2.65 -9.00
C ALA A 129 14.95 2.51 -9.78
N VAL A 130 15.11 1.40 -10.50
CA VAL A 130 16.35 1.07 -11.20
C VAL A 130 16.32 1.72 -12.59
N PRO A 131 17.17 2.71 -12.86
CA PRO A 131 17.24 3.33 -14.18
C PRO A 131 17.86 2.37 -15.21
N SER A 132 17.46 2.51 -16.48
CA SER A 132 18.10 1.80 -17.60
C SER A 132 19.58 2.19 -17.72
N PHE A 133 20.40 1.33 -18.34
CA PHE A 133 21.81 1.65 -18.58
C PHE A 133 21.99 2.90 -19.46
N GLU A 134 21.07 3.13 -20.38
CA GLU A 134 21.02 4.29 -21.28
C GLU A 134 20.55 5.57 -20.57
N LEU A 135 20.08 5.46 -19.32
CA LEU A 135 19.52 6.56 -18.52
C LEU A 135 18.37 7.30 -19.23
N ASP A 136 17.55 6.56 -19.97
CA ASP A 136 16.41 7.08 -20.72
C ASP A 136 15.05 6.71 -20.09
N SER A 137 15.05 5.81 -19.11
CA SER A 137 13.85 5.28 -18.48
C SER A 137 14.16 4.62 -17.13
N ILE A 138 13.10 4.30 -16.39
CA ILE A 138 13.17 3.33 -15.29
C ILE A 138 12.89 1.94 -15.86
N GLU A 139 13.91 1.08 -15.82
CA GLU A 139 13.84 -0.29 -16.34
C GLU A 139 13.04 -1.20 -15.43
N THR A 140 13.20 -1.07 -14.11
CA THR A 140 12.45 -1.90 -13.16
C THR A 140 12.39 -1.28 -11.77
N VAL A 141 11.61 -1.92 -10.89
CA VAL A 141 11.55 -1.60 -9.46
C VAL A 141 12.07 -2.80 -8.67
N GLN A 142 13.13 -2.57 -7.90
CA GLN A 142 13.70 -3.57 -7.02
C GLN A 142 13.23 -3.37 -5.58
N LEU A 143 12.58 -4.39 -5.01
CA LEU A 143 12.26 -4.39 -3.58
C LEU A 143 13.52 -4.75 -2.78
N ILE A 144 13.94 -3.83 -1.90
CA ILE A 144 15.05 -4.07 -0.98
C ILE A 144 14.48 -4.69 0.30
N PRO A 145 14.97 -5.87 0.74
CA PRO A 145 14.45 -6.53 1.94
C PRO A 145 14.55 -5.63 3.18
N VAL A 146 13.41 -5.33 3.79
CA VAL A 146 13.30 -4.44 4.97
C VAL A 146 14.20 -4.93 6.12
N SER A 147 14.33 -6.24 6.31
CA SER A 147 15.20 -6.83 7.34
C SER A 147 16.68 -6.52 7.16
N LYS A 148 17.11 -6.18 5.94
CA LYS A 148 18.49 -5.80 5.59
C LYS A 148 18.73 -4.30 5.66
N VAL A 149 17.69 -3.46 5.80
CA VAL A 149 17.84 -2.00 5.87
C VAL A 149 18.19 -1.57 7.29
N ARG A 150 19.13 -0.63 7.41
CA ARG A 150 19.55 0.00 8.65
C ARG A 150 19.71 1.50 8.44
N PHE A 151 19.66 2.26 9.53
CA PHE A 151 19.78 3.71 9.49
C PHE A 151 20.93 4.22 10.36
N ARG A 152 21.60 5.26 9.86
CA ARG A 152 22.57 6.05 10.60
C ARG A 152 22.10 7.49 10.71
N LYS A 153 22.29 8.11 11.88
CA LYS A 153 22.07 9.55 12.02
C LYS A 153 23.26 10.31 11.40
N GLU A 154 23.03 10.95 10.27
CA GLU A 154 24.01 11.81 9.60
C GLU A 154 23.77 13.28 9.94
N LYS A 155 24.85 13.99 10.24
CA LYS A 155 24.86 15.44 10.42
C LYS A 155 24.94 16.13 9.06
N ILE A 156 23.97 16.98 8.75
CA ILE A 156 23.97 17.85 7.58
C ILE A 156 24.22 19.28 8.04
N GLU A 157 25.24 19.91 7.47
CA GLU A 157 25.49 21.34 7.66
C GLU A 157 24.96 22.11 6.47
N GLY A 158 23.99 22.99 6.71
CA GLY A 158 23.48 23.91 5.71
C GLY A 158 24.48 25.03 5.43
N LYS A 159 24.34 25.68 4.28
CA LYS A 159 25.16 26.85 3.86
C LYS A 159 25.13 28.00 4.88
N ASN A 160 24.12 28.04 5.74
CA ASN A 160 23.92 29.07 6.76
C ASN A 160 24.52 28.67 8.13
N GLY A 161 25.30 27.58 8.20
CA GLY A 161 25.84 27.01 9.45
C GLY A 161 24.81 26.26 10.31
N LEU A 162 23.55 26.20 9.88
CA LEU A 162 22.50 25.43 10.54
C LEU A 162 22.76 23.93 10.40
N VAL A 163 22.78 23.22 11.53
CA VAL A 163 22.95 21.77 11.58
C VAL A 163 21.58 21.11 11.63
N ARG A 164 21.35 20.12 10.77
CA ARG A 164 20.20 19.20 10.86
C ARG A 164 20.72 17.77 10.88
N TYR A 165 19.97 16.87 11.48
CA TYR A 165 20.24 15.44 11.39
C TYR A 165 19.26 14.79 10.41
N ARG A 166 19.73 13.81 9.64
CA ARG A 166 18.88 12.93 8.84
C ARG A 166 19.21 11.48 9.12
N PHE A 167 18.24 10.62 8.89
CA PHE A 167 18.47 9.19 8.84
C PHE A 167 18.91 8.80 7.43
N ALA A 168 20.12 8.26 7.32
CA ALA A 168 20.67 7.76 6.07
C ALA A 168 20.51 6.23 6.01
N PRO A 169 19.77 5.72 5.00
CA PRO A 169 19.55 4.30 4.85
C PRO A 169 20.77 3.59 4.25
N HIS A 170 21.07 2.40 4.76
CA HIS A 170 22.04 1.49 4.19
C HIS A 170 21.51 0.06 4.21
N GLN A 171 21.93 -0.75 3.25
CA GLN A 171 21.62 -2.16 3.15
C GLN A 171 22.79 -3.00 3.67
N ILE A 172 22.50 -3.94 4.55
CA ILE A 172 23.44 -4.97 4.96
C ILE A 172 23.43 -6.10 3.94
N LEU A 173 24.59 -6.33 3.32
CA LEU A 173 24.81 -7.42 2.36
C LEU A 173 25.11 -8.74 3.08
N GLU A 174 25.08 -9.86 2.34
CA GLU A 174 25.23 -11.20 2.93
C GLU A 174 26.63 -11.44 3.50
N ASN A 175 27.64 -10.77 2.96
CA ASN A 175 29.00 -10.75 3.49
C ASN A 175 29.17 -9.85 4.73
N GLY A 176 28.09 -9.25 5.24
CA GLY A 176 28.10 -8.34 6.39
C GLY A 176 28.53 -6.91 6.07
N SER A 177 28.89 -6.61 4.82
CA SER A 177 29.23 -5.24 4.42
C SER A 177 27.99 -4.34 4.30
N SER A 178 28.19 -3.03 4.49
CA SER A 178 27.14 -2.02 4.43
C SER A 178 27.20 -1.27 3.10
N LEU A 179 26.11 -1.31 2.33
CA LEU A 179 25.94 -0.57 1.09
C LEU A 179 25.06 0.66 1.34
N PRO A 180 25.56 1.90 1.21
CA PRO A 180 24.72 3.09 1.30
C PRO A 180 23.68 3.11 0.18
N LEU A 181 22.42 3.44 0.50
CA LEU A 181 21.34 3.50 -0.47
C LEU A 181 21.13 4.95 -0.93
N ASN A 182 21.03 5.15 -2.25
CA ASN A 182 20.93 6.48 -2.84
C ASN A 182 19.50 7.04 -2.69
N PRO A 183 19.25 8.09 -1.89
CA PRO A 183 17.91 8.60 -1.61
C PRO A 183 17.20 9.22 -2.82
N GLU A 184 17.89 9.46 -3.94
CA GLU A 184 17.25 9.95 -5.18
C GLU A 184 16.45 8.85 -5.89
N ILE A 185 16.92 7.61 -5.84
CA ILE A 185 16.30 6.46 -6.53
C ILE A 185 15.72 5.43 -5.56
N TYR A 186 16.27 5.34 -4.36
CA TYR A 186 15.77 4.53 -3.26
C TYR A 186 14.73 5.29 -2.44
N THR A 187 13.74 4.56 -1.94
CA THR A 187 12.71 5.09 -1.05
C THR A 187 12.47 4.10 0.09
N TYR A 188 12.54 4.63 1.30
CA TYR A 188 12.03 3.99 2.51
C TYR A 188 10.87 4.83 3.04
N GLU A 189 9.65 4.33 2.87
CA GLU A 189 8.43 5.04 3.26
C GLU A 189 7.62 4.18 4.21
N ALA A 190 7.67 4.53 5.50
CA ALA A 190 6.97 3.82 6.55
C ALA A 190 5.49 4.23 6.61
N LEU A 191 4.63 3.26 6.94
CA LEU A 191 3.22 3.49 7.22
C LEU A 191 3.04 4.23 8.55
N GLU A 192 3.78 3.77 9.55
CA GLU A 192 3.82 4.32 10.91
C GLU A 192 5.23 4.11 11.49
N THR A 193 5.68 5.04 12.30
CA THR A 193 6.98 5.03 12.98
C THR A 193 6.83 5.44 14.43
N GLU A 194 7.68 4.91 15.30
CA GLU A 194 7.81 5.40 16.68
C GLU A 194 8.61 6.72 16.70
N GLU A 195 8.11 7.77 17.36
CA GLU A 195 8.75 9.08 17.57
C GLU A 195 9.94 9.44 16.63
N ASP A 196 11.18 9.44 17.16
CA ASP A 196 12.42 9.75 16.42
C ASP A 196 13.12 8.47 15.91
N ASN A 197 12.33 7.50 15.45
CA ASN A 197 12.78 6.22 14.94
C ASN A 197 12.37 6.05 13.46
N PRO A 198 13.31 5.89 12.51
CA PRO A 198 12.97 5.75 11.10
C PRO A 198 12.39 4.38 10.73
N TYR A 199 12.40 3.38 11.62
CA TYR A 199 11.90 2.05 11.27
C TYR A 199 10.38 1.99 11.28
N GLY A 200 9.80 1.49 10.18
CA GLY A 200 8.35 1.28 10.09
C GLY A 200 7.86 0.16 11.01
N ILE A 201 6.66 0.30 11.56
CA ILE A 201 6.05 -0.70 12.46
C ILE A 201 5.20 -1.68 11.63
N PRO A 202 5.50 -3.00 11.62
CA PRO A 202 4.71 -3.97 10.89
C PRO A 202 3.28 -4.09 11.46
N PRO A 203 2.21 -3.98 10.63
CA PRO A 203 0.83 -3.93 11.14
C PRO A 203 0.42 -5.16 11.94
N ALA A 204 0.90 -6.34 11.56
CA ALA A 204 0.56 -7.61 12.20
C ALA A 204 1.58 -8.06 13.27
N ILE A 205 2.47 -7.17 13.74
CA ILE A 205 3.53 -7.57 14.68
C ILE A 205 2.97 -8.10 16.01
N ALA A 206 1.87 -7.53 16.51
CA ALA A 206 1.21 -7.95 17.73
C ALA A 206 0.54 -9.34 17.60
N ALA A 207 0.17 -9.74 16.38
CA ALA A 207 -0.50 -11.01 16.11
C ALA A 207 0.41 -12.24 16.10
N ILE A 208 1.73 -12.06 16.06
CA ILE A 208 2.71 -13.16 15.90
C ILE A 208 2.48 -14.26 16.94
N ARG A 209 2.29 -13.90 18.21
CA ARG A 209 2.06 -14.86 19.30
C ARG A 209 0.75 -15.64 19.10
N SER A 210 -0.31 -14.97 18.67
CA SER A 210 -1.62 -15.58 18.39
C SER A 210 -1.52 -16.55 17.21
N MET A 211 -0.79 -16.20 16.15
CA MET A 211 -0.54 -17.09 15.00
C MET A 211 0.19 -18.37 15.42
N PHE A 212 1.21 -18.28 16.27
CA PHE A 212 1.91 -19.45 16.80
C PHE A 212 1.00 -20.31 17.69
N THR A 213 0.18 -19.66 18.52
CA THR A 213 -0.76 -20.37 19.42
C THR A 213 -1.81 -21.12 18.61
N GLN A 214 -2.35 -20.50 17.56
CA GLN A 214 -3.27 -21.13 16.62
C GLN A 214 -2.65 -22.35 15.93
N GLY A 215 -1.42 -22.22 15.42
CA GLY A 215 -0.71 -23.32 14.77
C GLY A 215 -0.52 -24.52 15.70
N ARG A 216 -0.10 -24.27 16.95
CA ARG A 216 0.04 -25.32 17.98
C ARG A 216 -1.30 -25.92 18.38
N GLY A 217 -2.34 -25.10 18.48
CA GLY A 217 -3.71 -25.54 18.73
C GLY A 217 -4.16 -26.53 17.66
N MET A 218 -3.98 -26.17 16.39
CA MET A 218 -4.34 -27.02 15.25
C MET A 218 -3.54 -28.32 15.21
N GLU A 219 -2.23 -28.29 15.49
CA GLU A 219 -1.41 -29.50 15.60
C GLU A 219 -1.93 -30.44 16.70
N ASN A 220 -2.34 -29.88 17.85
CA ASN A 220 -2.92 -30.67 18.93
C ASN A 220 -4.29 -31.23 18.54
N VAL A 221 -5.11 -30.47 17.81
CA VAL A 221 -6.38 -30.96 17.26
C VAL A 221 -6.10 -32.09 16.27
N GLU A 222 -5.15 -31.96 15.35
CA GLU A 222 -4.80 -33.00 14.38
C GLU A 222 -4.32 -34.29 15.08
N LYS A 223 -3.40 -34.17 16.05
CA LYS A 223 -2.96 -35.31 16.87
C LYS A 223 -4.12 -35.95 17.63
N SER A 224 -5.04 -35.13 18.12
CA SER A 224 -6.22 -35.61 18.82
C SER A 224 -7.16 -36.31 17.85
N THR A 225 -7.52 -35.71 16.71
CA THR A 225 -8.34 -36.29 15.64
C THR A 225 -7.78 -37.62 15.12
N LYS A 226 -6.46 -37.73 14.90
CA LYS A 226 -5.79 -38.98 14.53
C LYS A 226 -5.99 -40.08 15.58
N LYS A 227 -5.99 -39.71 16.87
CA LYS A 227 -6.30 -40.61 17.99
C LYS A 227 -7.81 -40.79 18.21
N TRP A 228 -8.64 -39.85 17.74
CA TRP A 228 -10.10 -39.81 17.87
C TRP A 228 -10.83 -40.49 16.72
N GLY A 229 -10.14 -41.19 15.82
CA GLY A 229 -10.76 -42.08 14.83
C GLY A 229 -11.74 -43.11 15.44
N LEU A 230 -11.78 -43.22 16.76
CA LEU A 230 -12.70 -44.03 17.55
C LEU A 230 -13.38 -43.25 18.70
N LEU A 231 -13.88 -42.02 18.48
CA LEU A 231 -14.89 -41.30 19.30
C LEU A 231 -14.81 -41.41 20.85
N GLY A 232 -13.62 -41.58 21.44
CA GLY A 232 -13.43 -41.75 22.87
C GLY A 232 -12.00 -42.19 23.22
N PHE A 233 -11.65 -42.19 24.51
CA PHE A 233 -10.40 -42.82 24.97
C PHE A 233 -10.68 -44.24 25.45
N LEU A 234 -9.81 -45.17 25.07
CA LEU A 234 -9.89 -46.57 25.49
C LEU A 234 -9.08 -46.77 26.77
N SER A 235 -9.77 -47.14 27.85
CA SER A 235 -9.12 -47.67 29.03
C SER A 235 -9.04 -49.19 28.88
N VAL A 236 -7.83 -49.73 28.78
CA VAL A 236 -7.61 -51.18 28.65
C VAL A 236 -6.94 -51.71 29.91
N ILE A 237 -7.66 -52.56 30.64
CA ILE A 237 -7.11 -53.33 31.75
C ILE A 237 -6.74 -54.70 31.21
N LEU A 238 -5.43 -54.95 31.09
CA LEU A 238 -4.89 -56.22 30.63
C LEU A 238 -4.95 -57.29 31.73
N SER A 239 -5.05 -58.54 31.31
CA SER A 239 -4.94 -59.70 32.19
C SER A 239 -3.60 -59.68 32.96
N LYS A 240 -3.61 -60.18 34.20
CA LYS A 240 -2.42 -60.16 35.07
C LYS A 240 -1.23 -60.82 34.38
N PHE A 241 -0.13 -60.08 34.25
CA PHE A 241 1.15 -60.60 33.74
C PHE A 241 1.59 -61.83 34.55
N ARG A 242 1.81 -62.95 33.87
CA ARG A 242 2.36 -64.18 34.44
C ARG A 242 3.67 -64.48 33.73
N PRO A 243 4.82 -64.45 34.41
CA PRO A 243 6.09 -64.84 33.79
C PRO A 243 6.09 -66.34 33.50
N ASP A 244 6.79 -66.74 32.44
CA ASP A 244 6.91 -68.14 32.08
C ASP A 244 7.63 -68.95 33.18
N PRO A 245 7.31 -70.24 33.34
CA PRO A 245 7.98 -71.10 34.31
C PRO A 245 9.51 -71.12 34.08
N GLY A 246 10.30 -70.76 35.10
CA GLY A 246 11.76 -70.71 35.03
C GLY A 246 12.39 -69.32 34.87
N THR A 247 11.58 -68.26 34.86
CA THR A 247 12.07 -66.87 34.70
C THR A 247 12.71 -66.31 35.98
N ASP A 248 13.87 -65.65 35.86
CA ASP A 248 14.57 -64.99 36.98
C ASP A 248 13.73 -63.87 37.62
N LEU A 249 13.44 -64.02 38.92
CA LEU A 249 12.62 -63.11 39.72
C LEU A 249 13.19 -61.68 39.77
N LYS A 250 14.49 -61.50 39.55
CA LYS A 250 15.15 -60.17 39.55
C LYS A 250 14.76 -59.30 38.35
N ASN A 251 14.29 -59.90 37.25
CA ASN A 251 13.97 -59.19 36.00
C ASN A 251 12.47 -59.04 35.74
N ILE A 252 11.61 -59.49 36.66
CA ILE A 252 10.14 -59.48 36.48
C ILE A 252 9.59 -58.09 36.15
N SER A 253 10.06 -57.05 36.85
CA SER A 253 9.57 -55.68 36.60
C SER A 253 9.93 -55.17 35.19
N ARG A 254 11.09 -55.58 34.65
CA ARG A 254 11.50 -55.24 33.29
C ARG A 254 10.62 -55.97 32.26
N LEU A 255 10.41 -57.27 32.46
CA LEU A 255 9.57 -58.09 31.58
C LEU A 255 8.10 -57.64 31.59
N GLN A 256 7.58 -57.26 32.76
CA GLN A 256 6.24 -56.69 32.86
C GLN A 256 6.13 -55.37 32.09
N LYS A 257 7.14 -54.49 32.17
CA LYS A 257 7.17 -53.22 31.42
C LYS A 257 7.27 -53.45 29.91
N GLU A 258 8.04 -54.45 29.48
CA GLU A 258 8.15 -54.85 28.07
C GLU A 258 6.83 -55.44 27.55
N TYR A 259 6.18 -56.32 28.33
CA TYR A 259 4.85 -56.85 28.02
C TYR A 259 3.81 -55.73 27.86
N LEU A 260 3.75 -54.79 28.81
CA LEU A 260 2.84 -53.65 28.73
C LEU A 260 3.11 -52.76 27.50
N ARG A 261 4.38 -52.57 27.13
CA ARG A 261 4.75 -51.80 25.94
C ARG A 261 4.38 -52.52 24.64
N SER A 262 4.56 -53.83 24.57
CA SER A 262 4.14 -54.63 23.41
C SER A 262 2.63 -54.60 23.27
N ALA A 263 1.91 -54.92 24.34
CA ALA A 263 0.45 -54.93 24.36
C ALA A 263 -0.13 -53.55 24.00
N ALA A 264 0.45 -52.46 24.50
CA ALA A 264 0.02 -51.11 24.12
C ALA A 264 0.17 -50.83 22.61
N LYS A 265 1.27 -51.27 21.99
CA LYS A 265 1.50 -51.13 20.54
C LYS A 265 0.55 -52.01 19.72
N ASP A 266 0.30 -53.23 20.19
CA ASP A 266 -0.61 -54.15 19.51
C ASP A 266 -2.06 -53.65 19.60
N ILE A 267 -2.46 -53.10 20.74
CA ILE A 267 -3.75 -52.41 20.91
C ILE A 267 -3.83 -51.18 20.01
N GLU A 268 -2.79 -50.34 19.94
CA GLU A 268 -2.76 -49.16 19.07
C GLU A 268 -3.00 -49.53 17.59
N LYS A 269 -2.34 -50.59 17.10
CA LYS A 269 -2.56 -51.12 15.74
C LYS A 269 -3.94 -51.74 15.54
N ALA A 270 -4.45 -52.46 16.55
CA ALA A 270 -5.76 -53.10 16.52
C ALA A 270 -6.90 -52.07 16.51
N VAL A 271 -6.69 -50.95 17.20
CA VAL A 271 -7.56 -49.77 17.22
C VAL A 271 -7.54 -49.09 15.84
N GLU A 272 -6.38 -48.89 15.23
CA GLU A 272 -6.27 -48.35 13.86
C GLU A 272 -6.95 -49.25 12.80
N SER A 273 -6.91 -50.57 12.97
CA SER A 273 -7.52 -51.53 12.03
C SER A 273 -9.01 -51.76 12.25
N GLY A 274 -9.59 -51.25 13.35
CA GLY A 274 -11.00 -51.44 13.70
C GLY A 274 -11.35 -52.80 14.31
N LEU A 275 -10.36 -53.64 14.64
CA LEU A 275 -10.55 -54.97 15.24
C LEU A 275 -9.67 -55.12 16.47
N LEU A 276 -10.27 -55.10 17.66
CA LEU A 276 -9.57 -55.30 18.91
C LEU A 276 -9.79 -56.72 19.44
N VAL A 277 -8.69 -57.47 19.62
CA VAL A 277 -8.70 -58.83 20.17
C VAL A 277 -8.05 -58.83 21.54
N GLY A 278 -8.80 -59.25 22.56
CA GLY A 278 -8.33 -59.37 23.94
C GLY A 278 -8.30 -60.83 24.40
N SER A 279 -7.48 -61.12 25.42
CA SER A 279 -7.48 -62.40 26.13
C SER A 279 -8.49 -62.38 27.29
N ASP A 280 -8.88 -63.55 27.78
CA ASP A 280 -9.81 -63.64 28.92
C ASP A 280 -9.29 -62.83 30.13
N GLY A 281 -10.18 -62.00 30.70
CA GLY A 281 -9.85 -61.00 31.73
C GLY A 281 -9.44 -59.61 31.24
N THR A 282 -9.31 -59.39 29.92
CA THR A 282 -9.07 -58.05 29.36
C THR A 282 -10.36 -57.23 29.38
N LYS A 283 -10.37 -56.09 30.09
CA LYS A 283 -11.51 -55.15 30.08
C LYS A 283 -11.17 -53.94 29.24
N ILE A 284 -12.11 -53.54 28.40
CA ILE A 284 -11.99 -52.40 27.47
C ILE A 284 -13.17 -51.50 27.73
N ASP A 285 -12.90 -50.33 28.31
CA ASP A 285 -13.90 -49.30 28.51
C ASP A 285 -13.68 -48.20 27.48
N HIS A 286 -14.72 -47.95 26.68
CA HIS A 286 -14.74 -46.82 25.76
C HIS A 286 -15.39 -45.63 26.44
N HIS A 287 -14.61 -44.57 26.66
CA HIS A 287 -15.12 -43.31 27.19
C HIS A 287 -15.38 -42.34 26.05
N ALA A 288 -16.62 -42.36 25.56
CA ALA A 288 -17.03 -41.45 24.50
C ALA A 288 -16.88 -39.98 24.93
N ILE A 289 -16.30 -39.16 24.06
CA ILE A 289 -16.32 -37.70 24.23
C ILE A 289 -17.61 -37.21 23.58
N THR A 290 -18.65 -36.96 24.40
CA THR A 290 -19.92 -36.40 23.93
C THR A 290 -19.75 -34.95 23.46
N SER A 291 -20.65 -34.50 22.58
CA SER A 291 -20.67 -33.15 21.99
C SER A 291 -20.57 -32.02 23.03
N GLU A 292 -21.09 -32.22 24.25
CA GLU A 292 -21.03 -31.28 25.37
C GLU A 292 -19.60 -30.97 25.85
N LYS A 293 -18.63 -31.88 25.67
CA LYS A 293 -17.21 -31.63 25.99
C LYS A 293 -16.39 -31.10 24.81
N SER A 294 -16.96 -31.15 23.60
CA SER A 294 -16.31 -30.64 22.38
C SER A 294 -16.48 -29.12 22.19
N SER A 295 -17.45 -28.51 22.90
CA SER A 295 -17.67 -27.06 22.94
C SER A 295 -16.45 -26.30 23.45
N GLY A 296 -15.78 -26.79 24.50
CA GLY A 296 -14.62 -26.11 25.09
C GLY A 296 -13.44 -25.92 24.13
N LEU A 297 -13.25 -26.84 23.17
CA LEU A 297 -12.23 -26.67 22.13
C LEU A 297 -12.60 -25.55 21.14
N ARG A 298 -13.88 -25.48 20.75
CA ARG A 298 -14.40 -24.43 19.88
C ARG A 298 -14.24 -23.06 20.54
N ASP A 299 -14.56 -22.94 21.82
CA ASP A 299 -14.45 -21.69 22.57
C ASP A 299 -12.99 -21.22 22.68
N VAL A 300 -12.07 -22.15 22.96
CA VAL A 300 -10.62 -21.83 23.00
C VAL A 300 -10.11 -21.40 21.63
N MET A 301 -10.52 -22.08 20.56
CA MET A 301 -10.13 -21.69 19.20
C MET A 301 -10.70 -20.33 18.82
N GLN A 302 -11.94 -20.03 19.19
CA GLN A 302 -12.56 -18.73 18.96
C GLN A 302 -11.78 -17.60 19.66
N ILE A 303 -11.39 -17.77 20.93
CA ILE A 303 -10.57 -16.77 21.65
C ILE A 303 -9.24 -16.53 20.94
N ILE A 304 -8.59 -17.59 20.44
CA ILE A 304 -7.34 -17.46 19.68
C ILE A 304 -7.57 -16.68 18.38
N GLU A 305 -8.67 -16.95 17.67
CA GLU A 305 -9.03 -16.24 16.44
C GLU A 305 -9.37 -14.77 16.70
N GLU A 306 -10.08 -14.44 17.78
CA GLU A 306 -10.37 -13.07 18.20
C GLU A 306 -9.09 -12.28 18.53
N GLN A 307 -8.15 -12.91 19.24
CA GLN A 307 -6.84 -12.32 19.54
C GLN A 307 -5.98 -12.14 18.28
N LEU A 308 -6.07 -13.08 17.33
CA LEU A 308 -5.40 -12.99 16.04
C LEU A 308 -5.96 -11.84 15.19
N SER A 309 -7.28 -11.77 15.10
CA SER A 309 -8.05 -10.71 14.43
C SER A 309 -7.72 -9.33 14.99
N SER A 310 -7.71 -9.21 16.33
CA SER A 310 -7.35 -7.96 17.01
C SER A 310 -5.90 -7.57 16.75
N GLY A 311 -4.95 -8.51 16.84
CA GLY A 311 -3.53 -8.23 16.61
C GLY A 311 -3.17 -7.93 15.15
N MET A 312 -4.01 -8.34 14.20
CA MET A 312 -3.89 -8.00 12.77
C MET A 312 -4.71 -6.77 12.39
N ASP A 313 -5.44 -6.18 13.35
CA ASP A 313 -6.37 -5.08 13.13
C ASP A 313 -7.39 -5.34 12.00
N THR A 314 -7.89 -6.59 11.91
CA THR A 314 -8.85 -7.03 10.89
C THR A 314 -10.01 -7.75 11.57
N ASP A 315 -11.25 -7.32 11.35
CA ASP A 315 -12.43 -7.97 11.94
C ASP A 315 -12.61 -9.43 11.48
N LEU A 316 -13.09 -10.29 12.39
CA LEU A 316 -13.44 -11.69 12.08
C LEU A 316 -14.46 -11.83 10.95
N PHE A 317 -15.39 -10.87 10.83
CA PHE A 317 -16.32 -10.82 9.71
C PHE A 317 -15.58 -10.69 8.37
N ILE A 318 -14.58 -9.80 8.30
CA ILE A 318 -13.73 -9.63 7.12
C ILE A 318 -12.97 -10.90 6.83
N LEU A 319 -12.66 -11.74 7.83
CA LEU A 319 -12.09 -13.08 7.65
C LEU A 319 -13.09 -14.12 7.15
N GLY A 320 -14.40 -13.86 7.21
CA GLY A 320 -15.46 -14.79 6.81
C GLY A 320 -15.95 -15.67 7.96
N ARG A 321 -15.70 -15.27 9.21
CA ARG A 321 -16.16 -15.96 10.43
C ARG A 321 -17.13 -15.06 11.21
N PRO A 322 -18.39 -14.91 10.75
CA PRO A 322 -19.37 -14.11 11.46
C PRO A 322 -19.81 -14.82 12.75
N THR A 323 -19.27 -14.42 13.90
CA THR A 323 -19.82 -14.78 15.21
C THR A 323 -20.97 -13.83 15.53
N SER A 324 -22.21 -14.21 15.19
CA SER A 324 -23.43 -13.44 15.48
C SER A 324 -23.45 -12.01 14.91
N VAL A 325 -23.06 -11.86 13.64
CA VAL A 325 -22.93 -10.56 12.97
C VAL A 325 -24.26 -10.10 12.36
N THR A 326 -24.67 -8.86 12.63
CA THR A 326 -25.80 -8.20 11.95
C THR A 326 -25.35 -7.57 10.62
N GLU A 327 -26.28 -7.33 9.69
CA GLU A 327 -25.98 -6.63 8.42
C GLU A 327 -25.36 -5.25 8.68
N THR A 328 -25.84 -4.52 9.69
CA THR A 328 -25.30 -3.23 10.10
C THR A 328 -23.83 -3.33 10.51
N TYR A 329 -23.47 -4.32 11.34
CA TYR A 329 -22.08 -4.53 11.74
C TYR A 329 -21.19 -4.87 10.54
N ALA A 330 -21.67 -5.73 9.63
CA ALA A 330 -20.95 -6.08 8.41
C ALA A 330 -20.65 -4.85 7.54
N LYS A 331 -21.64 -3.96 7.36
CA LYS A 331 -21.47 -2.69 6.63
C LYS A 331 -20.44 -1.77 7.29
N VAL A 332 -20.53 -1.59 8.61
CA VAL A 332 -19.59 -0.73 9.36
C VAL A 332 -18.16 -1.29 9.30
N SER A 333 -17.99 -2.58 9.57
CA SER A 333 -16.68 -3.26 9.53
C SER A 333 -16.04 -3.15 8.14
N SER A 334 -16.83 -3.34 7.08
CA SER A 334 -16.34 -3.21 5.70
C SER A 334 -15.91 -1.78 5.37
N LYS A 335 -16.67 -0.77 5.82
CA LYS A 335 -16.30 0.65 5.66
C LYS A 335 -15.01 0.98 6.40
N LEU A 336 -14.87 0.57 7.67
CA LEU A 336 -13.65 0.77 8.45
C LEU A 336 -12.44 0.10 7.79
N PHE A 337 -12.60 -1.13 7.28
CA PHE A 337 -11.54 -1.84 6.57
C PHE A 337 -11.08 -1.07 5.31
N LEU A 338 -12.02 -0.53 4.52
CA LEU A 338 -11.68 0.28 3.34
C LEU A 338 -10.97 1.60 3.71
N MET A 339 -11.47 2.32 4.72
CA MET A 339 -10.87 3.56 5.20
C MET A 339 -9.44 3.36 5.72
N LYS A 340 -9.20 2.31 6.53
CA LYS A 340 -7.84 1.95 6.97
C LYS A 340 -6.94 1.61 5.79
N GLY A 341 -7.53 0.95 4.80
CA GLY A 341 -6.89 0.62 3.54
C GLY A 341 -6.38 1.83 2.75
N GLU A 342 -7.04 3.00 2.85
CA GLU A 342 -6.58 4.24 2.19
C GLU A 342 -5.22 4.69 2.75
N ASN A 343 -5.04 4.63 4.07
CA ASN A 343 -3.77 4.95 4.72
C ASN A 343 -2.66 3.98 4.29
N LEU A 344 -2.98 2.69 4.25
CA LEU A 344 -2.04 1.64 3.83
C LEU A 344 -1.53 1.81 2.39
N ARG A 345 -2.29 2.52 1.55
CA ARG A 345 -1.90 2.82 0.16
C ARG A 345 -0.95 4.01 0.04
N HIS A 346 -0.82 4.86 1.06
CA HIS A 346 -0.01 6.09 0.97
C HIS A 346 1.47 5.83 0.64
N PRO A 347 2.16 4.88 1.28
CA PRO A 347 3.55 4.58 0.91
C PRO A 347 3.69 4.21 -0.57
N THR A 348 2.77 3.38 -1.08
CA THR A 348 2.79 2.91 -2.48
C THR A 348 2.62 4.08 -3.45
N LYS A 349 1.66 4.97 -3.14
CA LYS A 349 1.43 6.19 -3.93
C LYS A 349 2.70 7.05 -3.99
N ARG A 350 3.29 7.39 -2.84
CA ARG A 350 4.48 8.26 -2.77
C ARG A 350 5.66 7.69 -3.56
N PHE A 351 5.89 6.39 -3.42
CA PHE A 351 6.94 5.70 -4.17
C PHE A 351 6.71 5.76 -5.68
N LEU A 352 5.48 5.48 -6.14
CA LEU A 352 5.16 5.49 -7.57
C LEU A 352 5.16 6.91 -8.16
N GLU A 353 4.69 7.93 -7.43
CA GLU A 353 4.81 9.33 -7.86
C GLU A 353 6.26 9.72 -8.10
N LYS A 354 7.16 9.39 -7.16
CA LYS A 354 8.59 9.64 -7.29
C LYS A 354 9.20 8.88 -8.47
N THR A 355 8.86 7.59 -8.59
CA THR A 355 9.37 6.71 -9.65
C THR A 355 8.93 7.17 -11.03
N MET A 356 7.63 7.46 -11.22
CA MET A 356 7.08 7.95 -12.49
C MET A 356 7.57 9.35 -12.82
N THR A 357 7.75 10.21 -11.81
CA THR A 357 8.37 11.53 -12.02
C THR A 357 9.77 11.39 -12.59
N LEU A 358 10.58 10.50 -12.03
CA LEU A 358 11.93 10.24 -12.53
C LEU A 358 11.89 9.62 -13.94
N HIS A 359 11.07 8.58 -14.14
CA HIS A 359 10.89 7.92 -15.43
C HIS A 359 10.54 8.91 -16.56
N LEU A 360 9.51 9.73 -16.37
CA LEU A 360 9.07 10.70 -17.37
C LEU A 360 10.13 11.78 -17.63
N ARG A 361 10.85 12.22 -16.60
CA ARG A 361 11.94 13.19 -16.78
C ARG A 361 13.09 12.62 -17.59
N MET A 362 13.44 11.35 -17.39
CA MET A 362 14.45 10.65 -18.18
C MET A 362 14.05 10.50 -19.65
N LYS A 363 12.75 10.26 -19.90
CA LYS A 363 12.15 10.28 -21.25
C LYS A 363 12.07 11.68 -21.88
N GLY A 364 12.40 12.74 -21.14
CA GLY A 364 12.45 14.12 -21.64
C GLY A 364 11.13 14.90 -21.51
N PHE A 365 10.13 14.36 -20.81
CA PHE A 365 8.89 15.10 -20.53
C PHE A 365 9.18 16.29 -19.60
N ARG A 366 8.57 17.44 -19.92
CA ARG A 366 8.67 18.67 -19.13
C ARG A 366 7.33 18.97 -18.46
N PHE A 367 7.32 18.98 -17.14
CA PHE A 367 6.17 19.26 -16.30
C PHE A 367 6.65 19.77 -14.94
N THR A 368 5.78 20.49 -14.24
CA THR A 368 6.08 21.03 -12.90
C THR A 368 5.94 19.94 -11.84
N ARG A 369 4.82 19.21 -11.87
CA ARG A 369 4.46 18.22 -10.87
C ARG A 369 3.64 17.09 -11.47
N LEU A 370 3.86 15.86 -10.98
CA LEU A 370 3.04 14.69 -11.24
C LEU A 370 2.40 14.27 -9.92
N ASN A 371 1.07 14.17 -9.90
CA ASN A 371 0.30 13.67 -8.77
C ASN A 371 -0.45 12.40 -9.19
N ALA A 372 -0.54 11.45 -8.27
CA ALA A 372 -1.35 10.26 -8.41
C ALA A 372 -2.54 10.33 -7.47
N SER A 373 -3.73 9.96 -7.93
CA SER A 373 -4.89 9.71 -7.09
C SER A 373 -5.31 8.26 -7.25
N TRP A 374 -5.75 7.63 -6.16
CA TRP A 374 -6.32 6.29 -6.26
C TRP A 374 -7.69 6.41 -6.92
N LYS A 375 -7.93 5.56 -7.91
CA LYS A 375 -9.27 5.46 -8.49
C LYS A 375 -10.28 5.09 -7.41
N PRO A 376 -11.53 5.58 -7.50
CA PRO A 376 -12.58 5.19 -6.57
C PRO A 376 -12.69 3.67 -6.47
N GLY A 377 -12.77 3.17 -5.23
CA GLY A 377 -12.99 1.74 -5.00
C GLY A 377 -14.36 1.29 -5.50
N ARG A 378 -14.55 -0.04 -5.57
CA ARG A 378 -15.89 -0.58 -5.80
C ARG A 378 -16.79 -0.23 -4.63
N SER A 379 -17.92 0.39 -4.94
CA SER A 379 -18.95 0.67 -3.95
C SER A 379 -19.42 -0.61 -3.27
N LEU A 380 -19.53 -0.58 -1.95
CA LEU A 380 -20.16 -1.65 -1.17
C LEU A 380 -21.69 -1.60 -1.28
N ASN A 381 -22.27 -0.41 -1.51
CA ASN A 381 -23.70 -0.17 -1.67
C ASN A 381 -23.92 0.75 -2.89
N PRO A 382 -23.96 0.19 -4.13
CA PRO A 382 -24.05 1.00 -5.34
C PRO A 382 -25.26 1.94 -5.37
N ASP A 383 -26.39 1.53 -4.77
CA ASP A 383 -27.63 2.30 -4.72
C ASP A 383 -27.54 3.50 -3.76
N GLU A 384 -26.94 3.30 -2.57
CA GLU A 384 -26.68 4.40 -1.62
C GLU A 384 -25.67 5.40 -2.21
N ASP A 385 -24.62 4.90 -2.86
CA ASP A 385 -23.62 5.77 -3.49
C ASP A 385 -24.15 6.47 -4.75
N ALA A 386 -25.08 5.85 -5.47
CA ALA A 386 -25.79 6.50 -6.58
C ALA A 386 -26.74 7.58 -6.06
N LEU A 387 -27.46 7.31 -4.96
CA LEU A 387 -28.30 8.31 -4.31
C LEU A 387 -27.44 9.46 -3.77
N ALA A 388 -26.32 9.18 -3.10
CA ALA A 388 -25.41 10.20 -2.60
C ALA A 388 -24.82 11.05 -3.75
N ARG A 389 -24.41 10.43 -4.86
CA ARG A 389 -23.98 11.15 -6.07
C ARG A 389 -25.08 12.03 -6.63
N LYS A 390 -26.29 11.50 -6.78
CA LYS A 390 -27.45 12.27 -7.24
C LYS A 390 -27.74 13.45 -6.31
N THR A 391 -27.67 13.24 -5.00
CA THR A 391 -27.91 14.30 -3.99
C THR A 391 -26.82 15.36 -4.05
N ASN A 392 -25.56 14.98 -4.27
CA ASN A 392 -24.44 15.91 -4.46
C ASN A 392 -24.56 16.68 -5.77
N GLU A 393 -24.94 16.02 -6.87
CA GLU A 393 -25.21 16.66 -8.16
C GLU A 393 -26.39 17.63 -8.05
N GLU A 394 -27.46 17.26 -7.35
CA GLU A 394 -28.59 18.14 -7.03
C GLU A 394 -28.13 19.33 -6.18
N ALA A 395 -27.28 19.12 -5.17
CA ALA A 395 -26.72 20.19 -4.34
C ALA A 395 -25.82 21.16 -5.15
N GLU A 396 -24.98 20.64 -6.05
CA GLU A 396 -24.16 21.44 -6.95
C GLU A 396 -25.00 22.18 -7.99
N ASN A 397 -26.08 21.56 -8.50
CA ASN A 397 -27.04 22.24 -9.37
C ASN A 397 -27.75 23.38 -8.63
N ILE A 398 -28.19 23.16 -7.40
CA ILE A 398 -28.79 24.20 -6.55
C ILE A 398 -27.80 25.33 -6.29
N ARG A 399 -26.53 24.98 -5.98
CA ARG A 399 -25.45 25.96 -5.80
C ARG A 399 -25.24 26.78 -7.07
N THR A 400 -25.16 26.13 -8.22
CA THR A 400 -24.98 26.76 -9.53
C THR A 400 -26.16 27.68 -9.87
N GLN A 401 -27.39 27.21 -9.68
CA GLN A 401 -28.60 28.02 -9.88
C GLN A 401 -28.65 29.23 -8.96
N ARG A 402 -28.26 29.07 -7.69
CA ARG A 402 -28.15 30.19 -6.74
C ARG A 402 -27.14 31.22 -7.22
N LEU A 403 -25.96 30.78 -7.67
CA LEU A 403 -24.93 31.68 -8.19
C LEU A 403 -25.40 32.41 -9.46
N ILE A 404 -26.10 31.72 -10.37
CA ILE A 404 -26.72 32.35 -11.54
C ILE A 404 -27.81 33.35 -11.14
N SER A 405 -28.63 33.06 -10.13
CA SER A 405 -29.64 33.99 -9.60
C SER A 405 -28.99 35.26 -9.05
N LEU A 406 -27.94 35.12 -8.25
CA LEU A 406 -27.18 36.25 -7.71
C LEU A 406 -26.55 37.11 -8.82
N TYR A 407 -26.08 36.48 -9.90
CA TYR A 407 -25.59 37.20 -11.08
C TYR A 407 -26.72 37.96 -11.79
N ASN A 408 -27.85 37.31 -12.04
CA ASN A 408 -29.01 37.93 -12.72
C ASN A 408 -29.63 39.07 -11.89
N GLU A 409 -29.60 38.96 -10.56
CA GLU A 409 -30.02 40.01 -9.62
C GLU A 409 -29.00 41.15 -9.50
N GLY A 410 -27.83 41.03 -10.14
CA GLY A 410 -26.77 42.04 -10.12
C GLY A 410 -25.99 42.11 -8.81
N VAL A 411 -26.07 41.09 -7.95
CA VAL A 411 -25.36 41.01 -6.66
C VAL A 411 -23.90 40.62 -6.85
N ILE A 412 -23.60 39.78 -7.84
CA ILE A 412 -22.23 39.37 -8.22
C ILE A 412 -21.99 39.65 -9.70
N ASP A 413 -20.76 39.98 -10.07
CA ASP A 413 -20.37 40.14 -11.47
C ASP A 413 -19.99 38.79 -12.12
N LEU A 414 -19.83 38.78 -13.44
CA LEU A 414 -19.57 37.56 -14.22
C LEU A 414 -18.21 36.94 -13.89
N ASP A 415 -17.20 37.76 -13.58
CA ASP A 415 -15.86 37.28 -13.20
C ASP A 415 -15.87 36.65 -11.80
N MET A 416 -16.65 37.19 -10.87
CA MET A 416 -16.87 36.64 -9.54
C MET A 416 -17.68 35.34 -9.58
N LEU A 417 -18.65 35.23 -10.49
CA LEU A 417 -19.35 33.98 -10.80
C LEU A 417 -18.36 32.93 -11.33
N ALA A 418 -17.50 33.29 -12.29
CA ALA A 418 -16.48 32.40 -12.83
C ALA A 418 -15.49 31.93 -11.76
N GLY A 419 -15.02 32.84 -10.90
CA GLY A 419 -14.18 32.54 -9.75
C GLY A 419 -14.82 31.57 -8.74
N LEU A 420 -16.10 31.77 -8.43
CA LEU A 420 -16.85 30.90 -7.52
C LEU A 420 -17.13 29.49 -8.09
N HIS A 421 -17.04 29.35 -9.42
CA HIS A 421 -17.07 28.08 -10.15
C HIS A 421 -15.67 27.48 -10.43
N GLY A 422 -14.60 28.10 -9.94
CA GLY A 422 -13.23 27.59 -10.06
C GLY A 422 -12.50 28.00 -11.35
N TYR A 423 -13.03 28.95 -12.11
CA TYR A 423 -12.37 29.53 -13.28
C TYR A 423 -11.65 30.84 -12.94
N GLU A 424 -10.53 31.14 -13.59
CA GLU A 424 -9.77 32.37 -13.29
C GLU A 424 -10.50 33.66 -13.68
N LYS A 425 -11.23 33.68 -14.82
CA LYS A 425 -12.05 34.81 -15.32
C LYS A 425 -13.15 34.32 -16.25
N ALA A 426 -14.21 35.10 -16.42
CA ALA A 426 -15.31 34.78 -17.33
C ALA A 426 -14.96 35.00 -18.81
N THR A 427 -13.99 35.87 -19.10
CA THR A 427 -13.56 36.16 -20.48
C THR A 427 -12.04 36.28 -20.54
N SER A 428 -11.40 35.62 -21.51
CA SER A 428 -9.98 35.84 -21.80
C SER A 428 -9.76 37.25 -22.37
N PRO A 429 -8.70 37.98 -21.99
CA PRO A 429 -8.48 39.34 -22.48
C PRO A 429 -8.29 39.36 -24.00
N ARG A 430 -8.94 40.33 -24.65
CA ARG A 430 -8.83 40.67 -26.08
C ARG A 430 -7.37 40.71 -26.53
N ASP A 431 -7.01 39.90 -27.53
CA ASP A 431 -5.72 40.02 -28.18
C ASP A 431 -5.64 41.38 -28.87
N SER A 432 -4.66 42.21 -28.48
CA SER A 432 -4.46 43.52 -29.11
C SER A 432 -4.09 43.35 -30.60
N LYS A 433 -4.37 44.36 -31.44
CA LYS A 433 -3.94 44.38 -32.86
C LYS A 433 -2.45 44.06 -33.02
N ASN A 434 -1.65 44.47 -32.04
CA ASN A 434 -0.21 44.22 -32.02
C ASN A 434 0.11 42.75 -31.70
N ALA A 435 -0.67 42.11 -30.83
CA ALA A 435 -0.55 40.68 -30.54
C ALA A 435 -0.96 39.83 -31.76
N LEU A 436 -2.06 40.18 -32.43
CA LEU A 436 -2.47 39.55 -33.70
C LEU A 436 -1.44 39.76 -34.82
N GLY A 437 -0.86 40.96 -34.92
CA GLY A 437 0.25 41.22 -35.84
C GLY A 437 1.50 40.38 -35.54
N ALA A 438 1.80 40.12 -34.26
CA ALA A 438 2.90 39.25 -33.86
C ALA A 438 2.60 37.76 -34.17
N ILE A 439 1.37 37.31 -33.94
CA ILE A 439 0.92 35.94 -34.27
C ILE A 439 0.96 35.71 -35.78
N LEU A 440 0.51 36.67 -36.59
CA LEU A 440 0.59 36.58 -38.06
C LEU A 440 2.03 36.47 -38.55
N ARG A 441 2.96 37.25 -37.97
CA ARG A 441 4.40 37.14 -38.29
C ARG A 441 4.98 35.79 -37.91
N LEU A 442 4.61 35.23 -36.75
CA LEU A 442 5.02 33.90 -36.32
C LEU A 442 4.51 32.80 -37.26
N SER A 443 3.36 33.01 -37.89
CA SER A 443 2.77 32.12 -38.90
C SER A 443 3.21 32.43 -40.34
N GLY A 444 4.26 33.25 -40.53
CA GLY A 444 4.83 33.57 -41.84
C GLY A 444 3.98 34.50 -42.71
N ILE A 445 2.97 35.16 -42.15
CA ILE A 445 2.08 36.09 -42.86
C ILE A 445 2.49 37.53 -42.51
N ASP A 446 2.86 38.32 -43.52
CA ASP A 446 3.11 39.75 -43.31
C ASP A 446 1.79 40.45 -42.91
N PRO A 447 1.69 41.06 -41.72
CA PRO A 447 0.49 41.74 -41.26
C PRO A 447 0.07 42.92 -42.15
N LEU A 448 1.02 43.48 -42.92
CA LEU A 448 0.77 44.60 -43.83
C LEU A 448 0.33 44.16 -45.24
N SER A 449 0.46 42.86 -45.55
CA SER A 449 -0.05 42.27 -46.79
C SER A 449 -1.57 42.35 -46.88
N GLN A 450 -2.13 42.22 -48.09
CA GLN A 450 -3.59 42.17 -48.25
C GLN A 450 -4.23 40.99 -47.49
N GLU A 451 -3.52 39.85 -47.39
CA GLU A 451 -3.96 38.68 -46.62
C GLU A 451 -3.96 38.97 -45.12
N GLY A 452 -2.87 39.55 -44.59
CA GLY A 452 -2.75 39.93 -43.18
C GLY A 452 -3.80 40.96 -42.76
N LYS A 453 -4.01 42.01 -43.56
CA LYS A 453 -5.04 43.04 -43.30
C LYS A 453 -6.45 42.47 -43.32
N ARG A 454 -6.74 41.54 -44.24
CA ARG A 454 -8.05 40.85 -44.28
C ARG A 454 -8.26 40.02 -43.02
N LEU A 455 -7.29 39.24 -42.58
CA LEU A 455 -7.40 38.40 -41.38
C LEU A 455 -7.60 39.24 -40.10
N VAL A 456 -6.85 40.34 -39.95
CA VAL A 456 -7.04 41.27 -38.82
C VAL A 456 -8.43 41.90 -38.86
N ASN A 457 -8.88 42.36 -40.02
CA ASN A 457 -10.21 42.97 -40.16
C ASN A 457 -11.35 41.96 -39.93
N THR A 458 -11.20 40.70 -40.36
CA THR A 458 -12.18 39.63 -40.08
C THR A 458 -12.26 39.33 -38.58
N TYR A 459 -11.11 39.25 -37.89
CA TYR A 459 -11.08 39.10 -36.43
C TYR A 459 -11.76 40.27 -35.72
N GLU A 460 -11.51 41.52 -36.15
CA GLU A 460 -12.18 42.70 -35.58
C GLU A 460 -13.68 42.75 -35.83
N HIS A 461 -14.13 42.34 -37.03
CA HIS A 461 -15.56 42.31 -37.37
C HIS A 461 -16.32 41.26 -36.54
N LEU A 462 -15.75 40.07 -36.35
CA LEU A 462 -16.36 39.01 -35.54
C LEU A 462 -16.49 39.43 -34.07
N PHE A 463 -15.47 40.10 -33.52
CA PHE A 463 -15.51 40.59 -32.14
C PHE A 463 -16.51 41.74 -31.93
N LYS A 464 -16.59 42.70 -32.87
CA LYS A 464 -17.57 43.80 -32.83
C LYS A 464 -19.02 43.33 -32.96
N ARG A 465 -19.27 42.23 -33.69
CA ARG A 465 -20.62 41.64 -33.80
C ARG A 465 -21.07 41.00 -32.49
N ASN A 466 -20.16 40.37 -31.75
CA ASN A 466 -20.46 39.78 -30.43
C ASN A 466 -20.69 40.84 -29.34
N GLU A 467 -20.09 42.03 -29.43
CA GLU A 467 -20.39 43.17 -28.54
C GLU A 467 -21.76 43.84 -28.85
N GLY A 468 -22.33 43.62 -30.04
CA GLY A 468 -23.55 44.26 -30.51
C GLY A 468 -24.87 43.58 -30.11
N GLY A 469 -24.82 42.37 -29.54
CA GLY A 469 -26.01 41.58 -29.20
C GLY A 469 -26.85 42.06 -28.00
N SER A 470 -26.71 43.33 -27.58
CA SER A 470 -27.35 43.87 -26.38
C SER A 470 -28.17 45.16 -26.60
N LYS A 471 -28.50 45.54 -27.85
CA LYS A 471 -29.42 46.67 -28.08
C LYS A 471 -30.43 46.35 -29.17
N ASN A 472 -31.70 46.30 -28.74
CA ASN A 472 -32.96 46.24 -29.47
C ASN A 472 -32.88 46.50 -30.98
N ASP A 473 -33.31 45.51 -31.77
CA ASP A 473 -34.27 45.72 -32.85
C ASP A 473 -35.07 44.44 -33.13
N SER A 474 -36.36 44.64 -33.37
CA SER A 474 -37.40 43.65 -33.64
C SER A 474 -37.40 43.18 -35.10
N GLN A 475 -37.79 41.91 -35.31
CA GLN A 475 -38.11 41.25 -36.59
C GLN A 475 -36.96 41.09 -37.60
N ASP A 476 -36.34 39.90 -37.65
CA ASP A 476 -36.64 38.85 -38.64
C ASP A 476 -35.62 37.69 -38.51
N ASP A 477 -36.17 36.49 -38.68
CA ASP A 477 -35.58 35.19 -39.01
C ASP A 477 -34.37 34.60 -38.25
N PHE A 478 -34.62 33.38 -37.76
CA PHE A 478 -33.67 32.41 -37.25
C PHE A 478 -32.60 32.07 -38.30
N GLU A 479 -31.35 32.37 -37.98
CA GLU A 479 -30.06 31.80 -38.44
C GLU A 479 -29.02 32.90 -38.09
N THR A 480 -28.05 32.82 -37.18
CA THR A 480 -27.07 31.77 -36.90
C THR A 480 -26.18 32.20 -35.71
N THR A 481 -26.26 31.50 -34.57
CA THR A 481 -25.19 31.49 -33.55
C THR A 481 -24.14 30.42 -33.84
N ASP A 482 -24.55 29.32 -34.50
CA ASP A 482 -23.65 28.25 -34.95
C ASP A 482 -22.65 28.74 -36.02
N GLU A 483 -23.05 29.59 -36.99
CA GLU A 483 -22.10 30.12 -38.00
C GLU A 483 -21.00 31.00 -37.40
N ASN A 484 -21.27 31.74 -36.32
CA ASN A 484 -20.27 32.59 -35.70
C ASN A 484 -19.18 31.76 -34.99
N LEU A 485 -19.57 30.63 -34.39
CA LEU A 485 -18.63 29.67 -33.82
C LEU A 485 -17.88 28.93 -34.94
N ASP A 486 -18.59 28.49 -35.98
CA ASP A 486 -18.01 27.78 -37.13
C ASP A 486 -17.01 28.64 -37.91
N ASN A 487 -17.27 29.94 -38.08
CA ASN A 487 -16.36 30.88 -38.72
C ASN A 487 -15.10 31.16 -37.87
N LEU A 488 -15.23 31.18 -36.54
CA LEU A 488 -14.09 31.34 -35.62
C LEU A 488 -13.24 30.06 -35.57
N ILE A 489 -13.89 28.90 -35.64
CA ILE A 489 -13.27 27.59 -35.82
C ILE A 489 -12.57 27.52 -37.18
N GLU A 490 -13.17 28.01 -38.27
CA GLU A 490 -12.57 28.02 -39.61
C GLU A 490 -11.35 28.95 -39.67
N PHE A 491 -11.40 30.11 -39.00
CA PHE A 491 -10.27 31.02 -38.84
C PHE A 491 -9.11 30.37 -38.08
N ARG A 492 -9.40 29.69 -36.95
CA ARG A 492 -8.39 28.92 -36.20
C ARG A 492 -7.83 27.77 -37.03
N LYS A 493 -8.67 27.03 -37.75
CA LYS A 493 -8.26 25.97 -38.68
C LYS A 493 -7.37 26.48 -39.81
N LYS A 494 -7.61 27.68 -40.36
CA LYS A 494 -6.74 28.30 -41.38
C LYS A 494 -5.38 28.69 -40.82
N LEU A 495 -5.31 29.13 -39.56
CA LEU A 495 -4.05 29.38 -38.83
C LEU A 495 -3.30 28.07 -38.54
N GLU A 496 -4.00 27.02 -38.12
CA GLU A 496 -3.41 25.70 -37.82
C GLU A 496 -2.92 24.95 -39.06
N LYS A 497 -3.62 25.05 -40.20
CA LYS A 497 -3.26 24.37 -41.45
C LYS A 497 -1.94 24.86 -42.04
N LYS A 498 -1.50 26.09 -41.72
CA LYS A 498 -0.16 26.62 -42.08
C LYS A 498 0.94 26.22 -41.07
N ASN A 499 0.59 25.79 -39.85
CA ASN A 499 1.53 25.37 -38.79
C ASN A 499 1.74 23.86 -38.67
N GLY A 500 1.15 23.04 -39.55
CA GLY A 500 1.49 21.61 -39.65
C GLY A 500 1.05 20.72 -38.48
N THR A 501 0.13 21.16 -37.61
CA THR A 501 -0.41 20.36 -36.50
C THR A 501 -1.82 19.87 -36.82
N ARG A 502 -1.98 18.55 -36.90
CA ARG A 502 -3.27 17.83 -37.05
C ARG A 502 -3.75 17.38 -35.67
N THR A 503 -4.92 17.84 -35.23
CA THR A 503 -5.84 17.12 -34.33
C THR A 503 -7.25 17.68 -34.52
N ASP A 504 -8.07 17.02 -35.34
CA ASP A 504 -9.53 17.17 -35.26
C ASP A 504 -10.02 16.33 -34.08
N VAL A 505 -10.79 16.94 -33.17
CA VAL A 505 -11.80 16.23 -32.38
C VAL A 505 -13.13 16.87 -32.75
N ALA A 506 -13.89 16.21 -33.61
CA ALA A 506 -15.27 16.58 -33.91
C ALA A 506 -16.18 16.11 -32.76
N PRO A 507 -17.09 16.94 -32.23
CA PRO A 507 -18.17 16.45 -31.39
C PRO A 507 -19.20 15.72 -32.27
N ILE A 508 -19.40 14.43 -31.98
CA ILE A 508 -20.52 13.63 -32.51
C ILE A 508 -21.82 14.22 -31.94
N ARG A 509 -22.62 14.88 -32.79
CA ARG A 509 -24.02 15.23 -32.47
C ARG A 509 -24.87 13.95 -32.50
N GLY A 510 -25.37 13.53 -31.34
CA GLY A 510 -26.44 12.53 -31.24
C GLY A 510 -27.71 13.06 -31.90
N ARG A 511 -28.29 12.26 -32.81
CA ARG A 511 -29.64 12.49 -33.36
C ARG A 511 -30.69 12.01 -32.34
N LYS A 512 -31.73 12.82 -32.18
CA LYS A 512 -33.03 12.39 -31.65
C LYS A 512 -33.61 11.29 -32.56
N HIS A 513 -33.84 10.12 -31.99
CA HIS A 513 -35.14 9.45 -31.94
C HIS A 513 -35.19 8.57 -30.70
#